data_AF-A0A495LL51-F1
#
_entry.id   AF-A0A495LL51-F1
#
_cell.length_a   1.000
_cell.length_b   1.000
_cell.length_c   1.000
_cell.angle_alpha   90.00
_cell.angle_beta   90.00
_cell.angle_gamma   90.00
#
_symmetry.space_group_name_H-M   'P 1'
#
loop_
_entity.id
_entity.type
_entity.pdbx_description
1 polymer ?
#
loop_
_entity_poly.entity_id
_entity_poly.type
_entity_poly.pdbx_seq_one_letter_code
_entity_poly.pdbx_strand_id
1 'polypeptide(L)'
;MTSYFKPLALLFSFLCIVSCKSQTIVSAGQERNSTSINDTTFVNLKEYSQDFVYDMKYATSDNFLKAKVYDCAECFLRLKTVNALVDVNKKFLEKGYKIKIFDCYRPLDIQKKMWKIVSNPEYVANPAKGSIHNRGGAVDITLVDRNGKELDMGTSFDFFGVEAGHNYPNLSEVVKQNRILLKTIMTSSGFNSFDSEWWHYNLKSGLNDKVSNAKWDCK
;
A
#
# COMPACT_ATOMS: atom_id res chain seq x y z
N MET A 1 35.11 67.99 -63.86
CA MET A 1 33.79 68.53 -63.47
C MET A 1 33.00 67.40 -62.84
N THR A 2 32.47 67.70 -61.64
CA THR A 2 31.39 67.01 -60.88
C THR A 2 31.57 65.53 -60.53
N SER A 3 32.28 65.34 -59.42
CA SER A 3 32.20 64.18 -58.52
C SER A 3 30.82 64.12 -57.84
N TYR A 4 30.15 62.98 -57.90
CA TYR A 4 28.90 62.72 -57.18
C TYR A 4 29.19 61.86 -55.94
N PHE A 5 29.24 62.52 -54.78
CA PHE A 5 29.21 61.90 -53.46
C PHE A 5 27.79 61.38 -53.17
N LYS A 6 27.65 60.08 -52.89
CA LYS A 6 26.44 59.51 -52.25
C LYS A 6 26.70 59.36 -50.75
N PRO A 7 25.76 59.75 -49.88
CA PRO A 7 25.98 59.73 -48.44
C PRO A 7 25.90 58.29 -47.89
N LEU A 8 26.87 57.96 -47.06
CA LEU A 8 26.94 56.73 -46.28
C LEU A 8 25.91 56.83 -45.14
N ALA A 9 24.79 56.12 -45.25
CA ALA A 9 23.82 56.02 -44.17
C ALA A 9 24.37 55.10 -43.06
N LEU A 10 24.83 55.71 -41.98
CA LEU A 10 25.15 55.03 -40.72
C LEU A 10 23.85 54.47 -40.12
N LEU A 11 23.64 53.15 -40.24
CA LEU A 11 22.66 52.45 -39.41
C LEU A 11 23.21 52.40 -37.98
N PHE A 12 22.74 53.30 -37.13
CA PHE A 12 22.86 53.15 -35.69
C PHE A 12 22.00 51.96 -35.26
N SER A 13 22.66 50.84 -34.96
CA SER A 13 22.07 49.72 -34.23
C SER A 13 21.65 50.23 -32.85
N PHE A 14 20.34 50.43 -32.66
CA PHE A 14 19.77 50.70 -31.35
C PHE A 14 19.72 49.37 -30.60
N LEU A 15 20.82 49.02 -29.94
CA LEU A 15 20.86 47.91 -29.00
C LEU A 15 20.03 48.33 -27.78
N CYS A 16 18.72 48.07 -27.82
CA CYS A 16 17.87 48.13 -26.64
C CYS A 16 18.39 47.09 -25.65
N ILE A 17 19.23 47.50 -24.71
CA ILE A 17 19.54 46.71 -23.52
C ILE A 17 18.28 46.74 -22.66
N VAL A 18 17.34 45.86 -22.98
CA VAL A 18 16.24 45.52 -22.07
C VAL A 18 16.90 44.80 -20.91
N SER A 19 17.19 45.55 -19.84
CA SER A 19 17.53 44.99 -18.54
C SER A 19 16.29 44.23 -18.06
N CYS A 20 16.22 42.96 -18.43
CA CYS A 20 15.23 42.04 -17.90
C CYS A 20 15.60 41.82 -16.43
N LYS A 21 14.99 42.62 -15.55
CA LYS A 21 14.90 42.26 -14.13
C LYS A 21 14.07 40.99 -14.09
N SER A 22 14.74 39.83 -14.09
CA SER A 22 14.15 38.56 -13.72
C SER A 22 13.65 38.70 -12.29
N GLN A 23 12.38 39.10 -12.16
CA GLN A 23 11.65 38.93 -10.92
C GLN A 23 11.33 37.45 -10.88
N THR A 24 12.13 36.71 -10.14
CA THR A 24 11.69 35.45 -9.60
C THR A 24 10.39 35.72 -8.87
N ILE A 25 9.26 35.38 -9.50
CA ILE A 25 8.05 35.10 -8.76
C ILE A 25 8.43 33.88 -7.93
N VAL A 26 8.93 34.14 -6.73
CA VAL A 26 8.86 33.18 -5.64
C VAL A 26 7.36 33.00 -5.47
N SER A 27 6.81 32.01 -6.17
CA SER A 27 5.53 31.43 -5.79
C SER A 27 5.69 31.17 -4.31
N ALA A 28 4.95 31.92 -3.49
CA ALA A 28 4.82 31.63 -2.09
C ALA A 28 4.38 30.17 -2.04
N GLY A 29 5.36 29.29 -1.82
CA GLY A 29 5.11 27.90 -1.51
C GLY A 29 4.21 27.98 -0.32
N GLN A 30 2.96 27.60 -0.52
CA GLN A 30 2.02 27.42 0.55
C GLN A 30 2.71 26.46 1.51
N GLU A 31 3.28 27.00 2.59
CA GLU A 31 3.78 26.21 3.70
C GLU A 31 2.55 25.43 4.16
N ARG A 32 2.44 24.18 3.68
CA ARG A 32 1.57 23.21 4.33
C ARG A 32 2.10 23.18 5.73
N ASN A 33 1.33 23.75 6.64
CA ASN A 33 1.52 23.66 8.06
C ASN A 33 1.58 22.16 8.38
N SER A 34 2.79 21.60 8.35
CA SER A 34 3.00 20.16 8.41
C SER A 34 2.89 19.79 9.88
N THR A 35 1.66 19.72 10.37
CA THR A 35 1.39 18.93 11.56
C THR A 35 1.86 17.52 11.19
N SER A 36 3.02 17.11 11.71
CA SER A 36 3.56 15.78 11.45
C SER A 36 2.53 14.79 11.97
N ILE A 37 1.84 14.11 11.05
CA ILE A 37 0.84 13.10 11.42
C ILE A 37 1.60 12.01 12.18
N ASN A 38 1.11 11.69 13.38
CA ASN A 38 1.72 10.64 14.19
C ASN A 38 1.76 9.31 13.40
N ASP A 39 2.86 8.58 13.47
CA ASP A 39 3.07 7.35 12.72
C ASP A 39 2.08 6.23 13.10
N THR A 40 1.45 6.35 14.27
CA THR A 40 0.40 5.46 14.74
C THR A 40 -1.01 5.86 14.30
N THR A 41 -1.21 7.02 13.68
CA THR A 41 -2.52 7.44 13.16
C THR A 41 -3.03 6.47 12.11
N PHE A 42 -4.33 6.12 12.16
CA PHE A 42 -4.98 5.35 11.11
C PHE A 42 -5.24 6.23 9.89
N VAL A 43 -4.78 5.79 8.74
CA VAL A 43 -4.96 6.48 7.46
C VAL A 43 -5.36 5.48 6.38
N ASN A 44 -6.02 5.95 5.33
CA ASN A 44 -6.43 5.10 4.21
C ASN A 44 -5.28 4.96 3.21
N LEU A 45 -4.94 3.72 2.84
CA LEU A 45 -3.87 3.44 1.88
C LEU A 45 -4.05 4.17 0.54
N LYS A 46 -5.30 4.33 0.07
CA LYS A 46 -5.63 5.00 -1.21
C LYS A 46 -5.16 6.46 -1.24
N GLU A 47 -5.07 7.13 -0.09
CA GLU A 47 -4.63 8.52 -0.02
C GLU A 47 -3.12 8.67 -0.27
N TYR A 48 -2.36 7.57 -0.17
CA TYR A 48 -0.90 7.56 -0.27
C TYR A 48 -0.39 6.92 -1.56
N SER A 49 -1.16 6.02 -2.18
CA SER A 49 -0.81 5.40 -3.45
C SER A 49 -2.03 4.81 -4.14
N GLN A 50 -2.12 5.01 -5.46
CA GLN A 50 -3.11 4.38 -6.34
C GLN A 50 -2.59 3.09 -6.97
N ASP A 51 -1.40 2.65 -6.56
CA ASP A 51 -0.73 1.48 -7.12
C ASP A 51 -1.08 0.18 -6.41
N PHE A 52 -2.29 0.03 -5.88
CA PHE A 52 -2.75 -1.19 -5.24
C PHE A 52 -4.01 -1.72 -5.93
N VAL A 53 -4.16 -3.03 -5.94
CA VAL A 53 -5.43 -3.68 -6.29
C VAL A 53 -6.16 -4.02 -4.99
N TYR A 54 -7.46 -3.72 -4.92
CA TYR A 54 -8.27 -3.98 -3.74
C TYR A 54 -9.29 -5.08 -4.03
N ASP A 55 -9.24 -6.16 -3.25
CA ASP A 55 -10.21 -7.25 -3.23
C ASP A 55 -10.53 -7.52 -1.77
N MET A 56 -11.13 -6.51 -1.11
CA MET A 56 -11.39 -6.52 0.33
C MET A 56 -12.40 -7.62 0.67
N LYS A 57 -11.92 -8.83 0.91
CA LYS A 57 -12.72 -10.07 0.96
C LYS A 57 -13.85 -9.99 1.98
N TYR A 58 -13.57 -9.39 3.12
CA TYR A 58 -14.52 -9.24 4.22
C TYR A 58 -15.53 -8.09 4.06
N ALA A 59 -15.40 -7.28 3.01
CA ALA A 59 -16.43 -6.33 2.55
C ALA A 59 -17.45 -6.96 1.57
N THR A 60 -17.29 -8.25 1.26
CA THR A 60 -18.21 -9.06 0.44
C THR A 60 -18.57 -10.36 1.17
N SER A 61 -19.39 -11.22 0.56
CA SER A 61 -19.62 -12.59 1.05
C SER A 61 -18.65 -13.62 0.46
N ASP A 62 -17.74 -13.22 -0.43
CA ASP A 62 -16.69 -14.07 -1.00
C ASP A 62 -15.53 -14.21 0.00
N ASN A 63 -15.77 -14.93 1.08
CA ASN A 63 -14.78 -15.28 2.09
C ASN A 63 -15.23 -16.55 2.85
N PHE A 64 -14.39 -17.09 3.72
CA PHE A 64 -14.70 -18.31 4.46
C PHE A 64 -15.89 -18.16 5.43
N LEU A 65 -16.17 -16.94 5.91
CA LEU A 65 -17.32 -16.67 6.79
C LEU A 65 -18.65 -16.71 6.03
N LYS A 66 -18.62 -16.66 4.69
CA LYS A 66 -19.80 -16.53 3.81
C LYS A 66 -20.69 -15.35 4.18
N ALA A 67 -20.08 -14.30 4.73
CA ALA A 67 -20.77 -13.12 5.24
C ALA A 67 -19.95 -11.86 4.99
N LYS A 68 -20.66 -10.76 4.70
CA LYS A 68 -20.09 -9.41 4.68
C LYS A 68 -19.98 -8.89 6.11
N VAL A 69 -18.76 -8.64 6.56
CA VAL A 69 -18.51 -8.14 7.93
C VAL A 69 -18.06 -6.69 7.98
N TYR A 70 -17.37 -6.18 6.96
CA TYR A 70 -17.08 -4.74 6.79
C TYR A 70 -18.20 -4.03 6.03
N ASP A 71 -18.42 -2.76 6.34
CA ASP A 71 -19.45 -1.95 5.68
C ASP A 71 -19.03 -1.51 4.27
N CYS A 72 -17.74 -1.22 4.06
CA CYS A 72 -17.14 -0.82 2.78
C CYS A 72 -15.74 -1.43 2.55
N ALA A 73 -15.30 -1.38 1.29
CA ALA A 73 -14.03 -1.92 0.81
C ALA A 73 -12.88 -0.89 0.93
N GLU A 74 -12.53 -0.56 2.17
CA GLU A 74 -11.42 0.34 2.49
C GLU A 74 -10.30 -0.36 3.25
N CYS A 75 -9.05 0.03 2.97
CA CYS A 75 -7.87 -0.46 3.65
C CYS A 75 -7.27 0.65 4.51
N PHE A 76 -7.65 0.66 5.78
CA PHE A 76 -7.00 1.49 6.79
C PHE A 76 -5.82 0.73 7.40
N LEU A 77 -4.75 1.45 7.71
CA LEU A 77 -3.57 0.95 8.42
C LEU A 77 -2.99 2.10 9.24
N ARG A 78 -2.07 1.82 10.16
CA ARG A 78 -1.29 2.90 10.79
C ARG A 78 -0.37 3.53 9.75
N LEU A 79 -0.12 4.84 9.84
CA LEU A 79 0.69 5.58 8.89
C LEU A 79 2.08 4.94 8.65
N LYS A 80 2.76 4.46 9.69
CA LYS A 80 4.03 3.71 9.54
C LYS A 80 3.89 2.45 8.66
N THR A 81 2.76 1.75 8.77
CA THR A 81 2.47 0.56 7.98
C THR A 81 2.10 0.92 6.55
N VAL A 82 1.35 1.99 6.33
CA VAL A 82 1.10 2.54 4.98
C VAL A 82 2.40 2.90 4.30
N ASN A 83 3.29 3.66 4.96
CA ASN A 83 4.58 4.05 4.37
C ASN A 83 5.42 2.83 3.98
N ALA A 84 5.57 1.86 4.89
CA ALA A 84 6.29 0.62 4.59
C ALA A 84 5.66 -0.19 3.46
N LEU A 85 4.31 -0.22 3.39
CA LEU A 85 3.59 -0.94 2.35
C LEU A 85 3.72 -0.27 0.97
N VAL A 86 3.68 1.05 0.92
CA VAL A 86 3.93 1.83 -0.30
C VAL A 86 5.35 1.59 -0.80
N ASP A 87 6.34 1.60 0.09
CA ASP A 87 7.74 1.40 -0.28
C ASP A 87 8.02 -0.03 -0.77
N VAL A 88 7.44 -1.05 -0.14
CA VAL A 88 7.58 -2.42 -0.64
C VAL A 88 6.84 -2.64 -1.96
N ASN A 89 5.70 -2.00 -2.17
CA ASN A 89 4.98 -2.09 -3.43
C ASN A 89 5.80 -1.51 -4.60
N LYS A 90 6.57 -0.43 -4.39
CA LYS A 90 7.52 0.08 -5.40
C LYS A 90 8.52 -0.99 -5.85
N LYS A 91 9.06 -1.79 -4.92
CA LYS A 91 9.97 -2.91 -5.25
C LYS A 91 9.29 -4.00 -6.08
N PHE A 92 7.99 -4.24 -5.87
CA PHE A 92 7.22 -5.15 -6.71
C PHE A 92 6.97 -4.56 -8.10
N LEU A 93 6.66 -3.25 -8.19
CA LEU A 93 6.45 -2.55 -9.46
C LEU A 93 7.69 -2.62 -10.35
N GLU A 94 8.89 -2.43 -9.79
CA GLU A 94 10.17 -2.62 -10.50
C GLU A 94 10.33 -4.02 -11.11
N LYS A 95 9.70 -5.03 -10.50
CA LYS A 95 9.68 -6.42 -10.98
C LYS A 95 8.49 -6.75 -11.87
N GLY A 96 7.63 -5.77 -12.17
CA GLY A 96 6.44 -5.95 -12.99
C GLY A 96 5.23 -6.52 -12.25
N TYR A 97 5.22 -6.42 -10.93
CA TYR A 97 4.11 -6.88 -10.08
C TYR A 97 3.50 -5.72 -9.29
N LYS A 98 2.26 -5.91 -8.84
CA LYS A 98 1.55 -4.98 -7.97
C LYS A 98 0.91 -5.76 -6.82
N ILE A 99 0.88 -5.17 -5.62
CA ILE A 99 0.21 -5.80 -4.48
C ILE A 99 -1.31 -5.75 -4.69
N LYS A 100 -1.96 -6.89 -4.44
CA LYS A 100 -3.41 -7.02 -4.28
C LYS A 100 -3.73 -7.28 -2.81
N ILE A 101 -4.64 -6.49 -2.25
CA ILE A 101 -5.02 -6.46 -0.84
C ILE A 101 -6.30 -7.28 -0.62
N PHE A 102 -6.27 -8.19 0.34
CA PHE A 102 -7.44 -8.95 0.83
C PHE A 102 -7.97 -8.44 2.16
N ASP A 103 -7.09 -8.10 3.11
CA ASP A 103 -7.46 -7.50 4.40
C ASP A 103 -6.36 -6.56 4.94
N CYS A 104 -6.78 -5.62 5.80
CA CYS A 104 -5.92 -4.60 6.44
C CYS A 104 -6.28 -4.44 7.92
N TYR A 105 -6.40 -3.21 8.43
CA TYR A 105 -6.90 -2.97 9.78
C TYR A 105 -8.30 -3.55 9.95
N ARG A 106 -8.43 -4.42 10.95
CA ARG A 106 -9.70 -5.02 11.36
C ARG A 106 -10.06 -4.47 12.74
N PRO A 107 -11.09 -3.60 12.87
CA PRO A 107 -11.55 -3.15 14.18
C PRO A 107 -11.90 -4.32 15.11
N LEU A 108 -11.69 -4.14 16.42
CA LEU A 108 -11.91 -5.19 17.41
C LEU A 108 -13.34 -5.74 17.40
N ASP A 109 -14.35 -4.90 17.12
CA ASP A 109 -15.73 -5.35 17.01
C ASP A 109 -15.99 -6.19 15.75
N ILE A 110 -15.28 -5.94 14.64
CA ILE A 110 -15.30 -6.83 13.49
C ILE A 110 -14.64 -8.16 13.84
N GLN A 111 -13.53 -8.17 14.57
CA GLN A 111 -12.93 -9.42 15.09
C GLN A 111 -13.93 -10.21 15.94
N LYS A 112 -14.69 -9.54 16.82
CA LYS A 112 -15.76 -10.16 17.61
C LYS A 112 -16.91 -10.68 16.73
N LYS A 113 -17.28 -9.94 15.68
CA LYS A 113 -18.30 -10.36 14.70
C LYS A 113 -17.86 -11.61 13.95
N MET A 114 -16.61 -11.66 13.47
CA MET A 114 -16.02 -12.84 12.84
C MET A 114 -16.00 -14.03 13.81
N TRP A 115 -15.55 -13.82 15.05
CA TRP A 115 -15.50 -14.86 16.09
C TRP A 115 -16.89 -15.43 16.43
N LYS A 116 -17.94 -14.60 16.37
CA LYS A 116 -19.32 -15.05 16.56
C LYS A 116 -19.79 -16.00 15.43
N ILE A 117 -19.29 -15.81 14.21
CA ILE A 117 -19.62 -16.66 13.05
C ILE A 117 -18.78 -17.94 13.11
N VAL A 118 -17.47 -17.80 13.34
CA VAL A 118 -16.50 -18.90 13.43
C VAL A 118 -15.68 -18.75 14.71
N SER A 119 -16.02 -19.53 15.73
CA SER A 119 -15.33 -19.53 17.03
C SER A 119 -14.20 -20.58 17.07
N ASN A 120 -13.31 -20.57 16.06
CA ASN A 120 -12.12 -21.42 16.00
C ASN A 120 -10.84 -20.55 16.00
N PRO A 121 -9.97 -20.63 17.03
CA PRO A 121 -8.73 -19.85 17.10
C PRO A 121 -7.70 -20.19 16.03
N GLU A 122 -7.84 -21.31 15.32
CA GLU A 122 -7.01 -21.63 14.15
C GLU A 122 -7.34 -20.75 12.95
N TYR A 123 -8.57 -20.24 12.84
CA TYR A 123 -9.06 -19.50 11.67
C TYR A 123 -9.29 -18.02 11.98
N VAL A 124 -9.73 -17.73 13.22
CA VAL A 124 -10.07 -16.38 13.67
C VAL A 124 -9.38 -16.15 15.00
N ALA A 125 -8.47 -15.19 15.09
CA ALA A 125 -7.81 -14.88 16.36
C ALA A 125 -8.82 -14.59 17.49
N ASN A 126 -8.59 -15.13 18.69
CA ASN A 126 -9.47 -14.91 19.82
C ASN A 126 -9.53 -13.41 20.19
N PRO A 127 -10.71 -12.75 20.14
CA PRO A 127 -10.83 -11.31 20.36
C PRO A 127 -10.43 -10.86 21.77
N ALA A 128 -10.36 -11.76 22.77
CA ALA A 128 -9.86 -11.44 24.11
C ALA A 128 -8.37 -11.08 24.11
N LYS A 129 -7.59 -11.64 23.17
CA LYS A 129 -6.17 -11.31 22.95
C LYS A 129 -5.98 -10.25 21.86
N GLY A 130 -6.94 -10.17 20.94
CA GLY A 130 -6.84 -9.38 19.71
C GLY A 130 -5.87 -10.00 18.70
N SER A 131 -5.65 -9.30 17.59
CA SER A 131 -4.72 -9.67 16.53
C SER A 131 -3.88 -8.47 16.08
N ILE A 132 -2.84 -8.71 15.27
CA ILE A 132 -2.07 -7.61 14.68
C ILE A 132 -2.90 -6.83 13.65
N HIS A 133 -3.90 -7.47 13.01
CA HIS A 133 -4.90 -6.74 12.22
C HIS A 133 -5.64 -5.72 13.10
N ASN A 134 -5.98 -6.03 14.35
CA ASN A 134 -6.61 -5.05 15.25
C ASN A 134 -5.66 -3.94 15.71
N ARG A 135 -4.36 -4.10 15.48
CA ARG A 135 -3.34 -3.09 15.78
C ARG A 135 -3.04 -2.20 14.58
N GLY A 136 -3.59 -2.48 13.40
CA GLY A 136 -3.35 -1.71 12.17
C GLY A 136 -1.98 -1.94 11.55
N GLY A 137 -1.30 -3.02 11.94
CA GLY A 137 0.06 -3.34 11.52
C GLY A 137 0.17 -4.60 10.67
N ALA A 138 -0.94 -5.18 10.21
CA ALA A 138 -0.95 -6.39 9.39
C ALA A 138 -1.76 -6.18 8.10
N VAL A 139 -1.38 -6.93 7.08
CA VAL A 139 -2.06 -7.03 5.79
C VAL A 139 -2.10 -8.48 5.34
N ASP A 140 -3.19 -8.84 4.66
CA ASP A 140 -3.32 -10.08 3.92
C ASP A 140 -3.29 -9.77 2.43
N ILE A 141 -2.33 -10.32 1.69
CA ILE A 141 -2.00 -9.87 0.33
C ILE A 141 -1.63 -11.01 -0.63
N THR A 142 -1.68 -10.70 -1.92
CA THR A 142 -1.02 -11.44 -2.99
C THR A 142 -0.40 -10.46 -4.00
N LEU A 143 0.14 -10.98 -5.10
CA LEU A 143 0.67 -10.18 -6.22
C LEU A 143 -0.18 -10.39 -7.47
N VAL A 144 -0.30 -9.33 -8.27
CA VAL A 144 -0.79 -9.40 -9.64
C VAL A 144 0.32 -9.00 -10.61
N ASP A 145 0.33 -9.58 -11.80
CA ASP A 145 1.22 -9.18 -12.89
C ASP A 145 0.75 -7.88 -13.57
N ARG A 146 1.47 -7.47 -14.62
CA ARG A 146 1.17 -6.26 -15.40
C ARG A 146 -0.20 -6.27 -16.08
N ASN A 147 -0.79 -7.44 -16.28
CA ASN A 147 -2.12 -7.61 -16.87
C ASN A 147 -3.21 -7.70 -15.79
N GLY A 148 -2.85 -7.56 -14.51
CA GLY A 148 -3.76 -7.73 -13.39
C GLY A 148 -4.07 -9.19 -13.05
N LYS A 149 -3.34 -10.15 -13.63
CA LYS A 149 -3.52 -11.57 -13.32
C LYS A 149 -2.84 -11.88 -12.00
N GLU A 150 -3.60 -12.44 -11.06
CA GLU A 150 -3.09 -12.91 -9.78
C GLU A 150 -2.05 -14.02 -9.95
N LEU A 151 -0.96 -13.94 -9.19
CA LEU A 151 0.03 -15.01 -9.14
C LEU A 151 -0.55 -16.23 -8.45
N ASP A 152 -0.27 -17.40 -9.01
CA ASP A 152 -0.65 -18.67 -8.39
C ASP A 152 0.19 -18.89 -7.12
N MET A 153 -0.50 -18.94 -5.98
CA MET A 153 0.09 -19.18 -4.67
C MET A 153 -0.20 -20.60 -4.16
N GLY A 154 -0.78 -21.49 -4.97
CA GLY A 154 -1.03 -22.90 -4.67
C GLY A 154 -2.28 -23.19 -3.83
N THR A 155 -2.75 -22.22 -3.05
CA THR A 155 -4.04 -22.25 -2.36
C THR A 155 -4.72 -20.89 -2.51
N SER A 156 -6.04 -20.84 -2.32
CA SER A 156 -6.72 -19.55 -2.19
C SER A 156 -6.34 -18.85 -0.87
N PHE A 157 -6.62 -17.55 -0.81
CA PHE A 157 -6.73 -16.83 0.47
C PHE A 157 -7.74 -17.51 1.40
N ASP A 158 -7.53 -17.42 2.71
CA ASP A 158 -8.31 -18.09 3.78
C ASP A 158 -8.40 -19.62 3.62
N PHE A 159 -7.40 -20.25 2.99
CA PHE A 159 -7.28 -21.70 2.98
C PHE A 159 -6.56 -22.17 4.26
N PHE A 160 -7.28 -22.76 5.21
CA PHE A 160 -6.75 -23.13 6.52
C PHE A 160 -6.10 -24.53 6.60
N GLY A 161 -5.51 -25.01 5.50
CA GLY A 161 -4.71 -26.25 5.47
C GLY A 161 -3.21 -25.98 5.54
N VAL A 162 -2.42 -27.01 5.85
CA VAL A 162 -0.95 -26.91 5.92
C VAL A 162 -0.31 -26.46 4.60
N GLU A 163 -1.03 -26.64 3.49
CA GLU A 163 -0.67 -26.22 2.14
C GLU A 163 -0.56 -24.70 2.02
N ALA A 164 -1.23 -23.92 2.87
CA ALA A 164 -1.09 -22.47 2.91
C ALA A 164 0.24 -22.00 3.51
N GLY A 165 0.98 -22.88 4.19
CA GLY A 165 2.23 -22.51 4.83
C GLY A 165 3.35 -22.19 3.85
N HIS A 166 4.14 -21.14 4.14
CA HIS A 166 5.19 -20.65 3.24
C HIS A 166 6.16 -21.73 2.75
N ASN A 167 6.48 -22.70 3.61
CA ASN A 167 7.46 -23.74 3.37
C ASN A 167 6.82 -25.11 3.02
N TYR A 168 5.54 -25.15 2.65
CA TYR A 168 4.89 -26.40 2.27
C TYR A 168 5.61 -27.04 1.06
N PRO A 169 6.13 -28.28 1.18
CA PRO A 169 7.06 -28.83 0.19
C PRO A 169 6.39 -29.30 -1.10
N ASN A 170 5.11 -29.67 -1.06
CA ASN A 170 4.42 -30.33 -2.16
C ASN A 170 3.66 -29.33 -3.05
N LEU A 171 4.37 -28.29 -3.51
CA LEU A 171 3.88 -27.30 -4.47
C LEU A 171 4.69 -27.35 -5.75
N SER A 172 4.10 -26.86 -6.84
CA SER A 172 4.82 -26.64 -8.09
C SER A 172 5.98 -25.65 -7.86
N GLU A 173 7.01 -25.74 -8.69
CA GLU A 173 8.17 -24.85 -8.58
C GLU A 173 7.78 -23.37 -8.80
N VAL A 174 6.83 -23.11 -9.70
CA VAL A 174 6.29 -21.77 -9.95
C VAL A 174 5.64 -21.19 -8.68
N VAL A 175 4.81 -21.98 -7.98
CA VAL A 175 4.17 -21.53 -6.74
C VAL A 175 5.21 -21.25 -5.65
N LYS A 176 6.23 -22.12 -5.51
CA LYS A 176 7.33 -21.90 -4.55
C LYS A 176 8.06 -20.60 -4.84
N GLN A 177 8.38 -20.34 -6.11
CA GLN A 177 9.05 -19.11 -6.53
C GLN A 177 8.19 -17.86 -6.28
N ASN A 178 6.87 -17.94 -6.50
CA ASN A 178 5.95 -16.84 -6.18
C ASN A 178 5.92 -16.53 -4.69
N ARG A 179 5.82 -17.56 -3.83
CA ARG A 179 5.86 -17.40 -2.36
C ARG A 179 7.21 -16.86 -1.88
N ILE A 180 8.32 -17.32 -2.46
CA ILE A 180 9.67 -16.82 -2.17
C ILE A 180 9.81 -15.36 -2.57
N LEU A 181 9.33 -14.97 -3.75
CA LEU A 181 9.33 -13.58 -4.22
C LEU A 181 8.58 -12.68 -3.25
N LEU A 182 7.35 -13.04 -2.89
CA LEU A 182 6.51 -12.29 -1.96
C LEU A 182 7.20 -12.17 -0.59
N LYS A 183 7.61 -13.30 0.01
CA LYS A 183 8.22 -13.33 1.34
C LYS A 183 9.52 -12.54 1.39
N THR A 184 10.41 -12.74 0.41
CA THR A 184 11.72 -12.07 0.36
C THR A 184 11.55 -10.55 0.32
N ILE A 185 10.68 -10.05 -0.56
CA ILE A 185 10.52 -8.61 -0.75
C ILE A 185 9.81 -7.98 0.44
N MET A 186 8.74 -8.61 0.96
CA MET A 186 8.06 -8.15 2.17
C MET A 186 8.99 -8.09 3.38
N THR A 187 9.75 -9.16 3.64
CA THR A 187 10.66 -9.22 4.80
C THR A 187 11.84 -8.25 4.67
N SER A 188 12.32 -7.97 3.45
CA SER A 188 13.33 -6.94 3.19
C SER A 188 12.86 -5.52 3.52
N SER A 189 11.55 -5.32 3.65
CA SER A 189 10.91 -4.02 3.93
C SER A 189 10.34 -3.93 5.34
N GLY A 190 10.84 -4.75 6.27
CA GLY A 190 10.49 -4.64 7.69
C GLY A 190 9.22 -5.39 8.10
N PHE A 191 8.66 -6.23 7.24
CA PHE A 191 7.57 -7.13 7.60
C PHE A 191 8.10 -8.47 8.13
N ASN A 192 7.29 -9.16 8.93
CA ASN A 192 7.41 -10.59 9.22
C ASN A 192 6.32 -11.32 8.44
N SER A 193 6.63 -12.50 7.90
CA SER A 193 5.63 -13.43 7.39
C SER A 193 5.02 -14.24 8.53
N PHE A 194 3.80 -14.72 8.35
CA PHE A 194 3.24 -15.79 9.18
C PHE A 194 3.42 -17.14 8.48
N ASP A 195 4.12 -18.08 9.12
CA ASP A 195 4.61 -19.27 8.42
C ASP A 195 3.50 -20.22 7.94
N SER A 196 2.33 -20.21 8.59
CA SER A 196 1.17 -21.02 8.19
C SER A 196 0.26 -20.37 7.15
N GLU A 197 0.45 -19.08 6.85
CA GLU A 197 -0.41 -18.31 5.93
C GLU A 197 0.44 -17.49 4.97
N TRP A 198 0.59 -17.95 3.72
CA TRP A 198 1.46 -17.30 2.72
C TRP A 198 1.11 -15.83 2.43
N TRP A 199 -0.14 -15.43 2.70
CA TRP A 199 -0.68 -14.10 2.44
C TRP A 199 -0.44 -13.11 3.58
N HIS A 200 -0.18 -13.56 4.80
CA HIS A 200 -0.20 -12.72 5.99
C HIS A 200 1.17 -12.11 6.30
N TYR A 201 1.20 -10.79 6.45
CA TYR A 201 2.40 -10.04 6.81
C TYR A 201 2.10 -8.98 7.86
N ASN A 202 2.95 -8.92 8.89
CA ASN A 202 2.89 -7.87 9.90
C ASN A 202 4.14 -6.99 9.87
N LEU A 203 3.97 -5.68 10.01
CA LEU A 203 5.09 -4.76 10.20
C LEU A 203 5.73 -5.02 11.57
N LYS A 204 7.06 -5.19 11.60
CA LYS A 204 7.82 -5.44 12.84
C LYS A 204 7.57 -4.37 13.91
N SER A 205 7.59 -3.09 13.52
CA SER A 205 7.35 -1.96 14.44
C SER A 205 5.88 -1.77 14.83
N GLY A 206 4.96 -2.52 14.21
CA GLY A 206 3.54 -2.53 14.55
C GLY A 206 3.16 -3.60 15.60
N LEU A 207 4.08 -4.51 15.93
CA LEU A 207 3.81 -5.62 16.85
C LEU A 207 3.40 -5.17 18.25
N ASN A 208 3.92 -4.04 18.73
CA ASN A 208 3.67 -3.55 20.09
C ASN A 208 2.57 -2.48 20.16
N ASP A 209 1.92 -2.17 19.04
CA ASP A 209 0.84 -1.18 19.04
C ASP A 209 -0.37 -1.67 19.81
N LYS A 210 -1.14 -0.73 20.37
CA LYS A 210 -2.38 -1.05 21.06
C LYS A 210 -3.43 -1.57 20.07
N VAL A 211 -4.19 -2.57 20.51
CA VAL A 211 -5.44 -2.96 19.85
C VAL A 211 -6.36 -1.75 19.78
N SER A 212 -7.02 -1.58 18.64
CA SER A 212 -7.89 -0.44 18.36
C SER A 212 -9.28 -0.90 17.95
N ASN A 213 -10.28 -0.09 18.29
CA ASN A 213 -11.63 -0.17 17.73
C ASN A 213 -12.01 1.11 16.97
N ALA A 214 -11.00 1.82 16.45
CA ALA A 214 -11.20 3.00 15.63
C ALA A 214 -12.12 2.69 14.46
N LYS A 215 -13.02 3.63 14.19
CA LYS A 215 -13.98 3.56 13.09
C LYS A 215 -13.61 4.59 12.02
N TRP A 216 -14.07 4.32 10.82
CA TRP A 216 -13.99 5.25 9.70
C TRP A 216 -15.36 5.30 9.03
N ASP A 217 -15.63 6.43 8.37
CA ASP A 217 -16.84 6.59 7.59
C ASP A 217 -16.65 5.93 6.22
N CYS A 218 -17.57 5.06 5.87
CA CYS A 218 -17.72 4.58 4.52
C CYS A 218 -18.39 5.69 3.70
N LYS A 219 -17.60 6.41 2.91
CA LYS A 219 -18.09 7.42 1.96
C LYS A 219 -18.56 6.77 0.66
#